data_AF-E3N621-F1
#
_entry.id   AF-E3N621-F1
#
_cell.length_a   1.000
_cell.length_b   1.000
_cell.length_c   1.000
_cell.angle_alpha   90.00
_cell.angle_beta   90.00
_cell.angle_gamma   90.00
#
_symmetry.space_group_name_H-M   'P 1'
#
loop_
_entity.id
_entity.type
_entity.pdbx_description
1 polymer ?
#
loop_
_entity_poly.entity_id
_entity_poly.type
_entity_poly.pdbx_seq_one_letter_code
_entity_poly.pdbx_strand_id
1 'polypeptide(L)'
;MRNNDEIEKVAHEFVRDCKQEMAQFPLYSVLNADQTGIQKELYGSRAHAFKGAKNVERLVQAKSSLTHSFTFLPMLFMNGTLGPKAYVKLAEPTGRIPPSRPIPAGITNLEVRAGKSHIMTKEDMCDWLKSCVFHPSLPKKLYLLLDHWPPFKDHDTIRKCAPPGYDITIRNIPPHATGLIQPLDVYFNLPWKNLLKKFTNYVINFHPEFLIAQRNNELCMVSALYHQISAREFQSFLQYPWKKSGYMDRDANEPEFTTPAEYCMGKATPEDCYISGCGELGCLKCARCQNWVCFDHLVVSQIHLCPLP
;
A
#
# COMPACT_ATOMS: atom_id res chain seq x y z
N MET A 1 -22.92 -18.23 -15.07
CA MET A 1 -21.85 -17.24 -15.35
C MET A 1 -22.54 -15.97 -15.78
N ARG A 2 -22.27 -14.82 -15.13
CA ARG A 2 -22.71 -13.53 -15.71
C ARG A 2 -21.95 -13.33 -17.02
N ASN A 3 -22.61 -12.75 -18.01
CA ASN A 3 -22.00 -12.48 -19.31
C ASN A 3 -20.90 -11.42 -19.11
N ASN A 4 -19.67 -11.68 -19.56
CA ASN A 4 -18.56 -10.74 -19.38
C ASN A 4 -18.85 -9.38 -20.02
N ASP A 5 -19.57 -9.36 -21.15
CA ASP A 5 -20.00 -8.13 -21.83
C ASP A 5 -20.93 -7.28 -20.95
N GLU A 6 -21.79 -7.92 -20.15
CA GLU A 6 -22.66 -7.21 -19.20
C GLU A 6 -21.86 -6.59 -18.06
N ILE A 7 -20.83 -7.28 -17.56
CA ILE A 7 -19.95 -6.77 -16.50
C ILE A 7 -19.18 -5.55 -17.02
N GLU A 8 -18.62 -5.63 -18.22
CA GLU A 8 -17.91 -4.52 -18.85
C GLU A 8 -18.82 -3.33 -19.11
N LYS A 9 -20.04 -3.55 -19.63
CA LYS A 9 -21.03 -2.49 -19.83
C LYS A 9 -21.37 -1.77 -18.51
N VAL A 10 -21.68 -2.53 -17.47
CA VAL A 10 -21.99 -1.98 -16.14
C VAL A 10 -20.80 -1.22 -15.56
N ALA A 11 -19.58 -1.73 -15.76
CA ALA A 11 -18.36 -1.06 -15.33
C ALA A 11 -18.17 0.29 -16.04
N HIS A 12 -18.34 0.33 -17.37
CA HIS A 12 -18.23 1.56 -18.16
C HIS A 12 -19.29 2.61 -17.78
N GLU A 13 -20.55 2.19 -17.63
CA GLU A 13 -21.63 3.09 -17.19
C GLU A 13 -21.34 3.67 -15.80
N PHE A 14 -20.90 2.83 -14.87
CA PHE A 14 -20.52 3.26 -13.53
C PHE A 14 -19.35 4.25 -13.53
N VAL A 15 -18.31 4.00 -14.32
CA VAL A 15 -17.16 4.92 -14.46
C VAL A 15 -17.61 6.26 -15.02
N ARG A 16 -18.44 6.26 -16.07
CA ARG A 16 -18.98 7.48 -16.68
C ARG A 16 -19.73 8.33 -15.66
N ASP A 17 -20.62 7.71 -14.90
CA ASP A 17 -21.47 8.41 -13.93
C ASP A 17 -20.63 8.95 -12.76
N CYS A 18 -19.71 8.15 -12.23
CA CYS A 18 -18.75 8.59 -11.20
C CYS A 18 -17.88 9.76 -11.69
N LYS A 19 -17.41 9.73 -12.95
CA LYS A 19 -16.57 10.79 -13.52
C LYS A 19 -17.30 12.14 -13.55
N GLN A 20 -18.60 12.13 -13.86
CA GLN A 20 -19.44 13.34 -13.81
C GLN A 20 -19.59 13.90 -12.39
N GLU A 21 -19.78 13.02 -11.40
CA GLU A 21 -19.87 13.44 -10.00
C GLU A 21 -18.53 13.95 -9.46
N MET A 22 -17.44 13.25 -9.76
CA MET A 22 -16.07 13.60 -9.36
C MET A 22 -15.64 14.97 -9.89
N ALA A 23 -16.17 15.43 -11.03
CA ALA A 23 -15.89 16.77 -11.57
C ALA A 23 -16.29 17.92 -10.61
N GLN A 24 -17.14 17.64 -9.61
CA GLN A 24 -17.55 18.60 -8.57
C GLN A 24 -16.67 18.57 -7.32
N PHE A 25 -15.59 17.77 -7.33
CA PHE A 25 -14.67 17.59 -6.23
C PHE A 25 -13.25 17.97 -6.67
N PRO A 26 -12.48 18.64 -5.79
CA PRO A 26 -11.04 18.72 -5.98
C PRO A 26 -10.43 17.31 -6.01
N LEU A 27 -9.39 17.09 -6.82
CA LEU A 27 -8.78 15.76 -6.97
C LEU A 27 -8.22 15.18 -5.66
N TYR A 28 -7.80 16.04 -4.72
CA TYR A 28 -7.33 15.64 -3.39
C TYR A 28 -8.47 15.29 -2.41
N SER A 29 -9.73 15.42 -2.83
CA SER A 29 -10.93 15.00 -2.09
C SER A 29 -11.52 13.69 -2.58
N VAL A 30 -11.06 13.17 -3.73
CA VAL A 30 -11.54 11.90 -4.29
C VAL A 30 -10.55 10.81 -3.94
N LEU A 31 -10.99 9.78 -3.22
CA LEU A 31 -10.13 8.68 -2.80
C LEU A 31 -10.71 7.32 -3.14
N ASN A 32 -9.81 6.39 -3.41
CA ASN A 32 -10.07 4.96 -3.48
C ASN A 32 -9.24 4.25 -2.39
N ALA A 33 -9.82 3.21 -1.80
CA ALA A 33 -9.18 2.38 -0.79
C ALA A 33 -9.56 0.92 -1.02
N ASP A 34 -8.62 0.01 -0.76
CA ASP A 34 -8.79 -1.43 -0.91
C ASP A 34 -7.83 -2.20 0.01
N GLN A 35 -8.30 -3.34 0.51
CA GLN A 35 -7.54 -4.19 1.42
C GLN A 35 -6.65 -5.12 0.62
N THR A 36 -5.35 -5.11 0.89
CA THR A 36 -4.42 -6.06 0.26
C THR A 36 -3.67 -6.86 1.31
N GLY A 37 -3.71 -8.19 1.17
CA GLY A 37 -2.92 -9.10 1.99
C GLY A 37 -1.44 -9.03 1.61
N ILE A 38 -0.58 -8.88 2.61
CA ILE A 38 0.88 -8.97 2.49
C ILE A 38 1.34 -10.21 3.24
N GLN A 39 1.96 -11.16 2.52
CA GLN A 39 2.58 -12.33 3.14
C GLN A 39 3.77 -11.89 3.98
N LYS A 40 3.93 -12.52 5.14
CA LYS A 40 5.00 -12.20 6.09
C LYS A 40 6.39 -12.44 5.53
N GLU A 41 6.54 -13.48 4.71
CA GLU A 41 7.75 -13.77 3.94
C GLU A 41 7.39 -13.94 2.47
N LEU A 42 7.82 -12.98 1.63
CA LEU A 42 7.64 -13.02 0.19
C LEU A 42 8.79 -13.81 -0.46
N TYR A 43 8.45 -14.74 -1.35
CA TYR A 43 9.44 -15.52 -2.11
C TYR A 43 9.20 -15.41 -3.62
N GLY A 44 10.28 -15.57 -4.40
CA GLY A 44 10.20 -15.66 -5.86
C GLY A 44 9.65 -17.01 -6.32
N SER A 45 8.68 -17.06 -7.24
CA SER A 45 8.23 -18.33 -7.82
C SER A 45 9.30 -19.00 -8.71
N ARG A 46 10.27 -18.22 -9.22
CA ARG A 46 11.42 -18.73 -9.99
C ARG A 46 12.54 -19.18 -9.06
N ALA A 47 13.23 -20.25 -9.46
CA ALA A 47 14.42 -20.77 -8.79
C ALA A 47 15.45 -21.14 -9.85
N HIS A 48 16.73 -20.98 -9.52
CA HIS A 48 17.83 -21.44 -10.36
C HIS A 48 18.07 -22.94 -10.11
N ALA A 49 17.17 -23.78 -10.63
CA ALA A 49 17.20 -25.23 -10.48
C ALA A 49 17.47 -25.93 -11.82
N PHE A 50 17.91 -27.19 -11.76
CA PHE A 50 18.13 -28.00 -12.95
C PHE A 50 16.83 -28.17 -13.75
N LYS A 51 16.92 -28.03 -15.07
CA LYS A 51 15.78 -28.20 -15.98
C LYS A 51 15.24 -29.63 -15.86
N GLY A 52 13.94 -29.76 -15.59
CA GLY A 52 13.28 -31.05 -15.38
C GLY A 52 13.23 -31.51 -13.91
N ALA A 53 13.80 -30.74 -12.97
CA ALA A 53 13.65 -31.01 -11.55
C ALA A 53 12.16 -30.95 -11.14
N LYS A 54 11.65 -32.05 -10.59
CA LYS A 54 10.25 -32.14 -10.12
C LYS A 54 10.03 -31.44 -8.79
N ASN A 55 11.05 -31.46 -7.92
CA ASN A 55 11.04 -30.83 -6.61
C ASN A 55 12.22 -29.85 -6.53
N VAL A 56 11.95 -28.63 -6.05
CA VAL A 56 12.97 -27.60 -5.82
C VAL A 56 12.87 -27.17 -4.36
N GLU A 57 13.90 -27.52 -3.59
CA GLU A 57 14.01 -27.10 -2.19
C GLU A 57 14.46 -25.65 -2.10
N ARG A 58 14.01 -24.98 -1.04
CA ARG A 58 14.29 -23.56 -0.80
C ARG A 58 14.54 -23.33 0.68
N LEU A 59 15.50 -22.46 0.96
CA LEU A 59 15.72 -21.95 2.29
C LEU A 59 14.79 -20.75 2.52
N VAL A 60 14.08 -20.79 3.64
CA VAL A 60 13.13 -19.75 4.09
C VAL A 60 13.40 -19.47 5.56
N GLN A 61 13.10 -18.26 6.02
CA GLN A 61 13.31 -17.91 7.43
C GLN A 61 12.32 -18.67 8.33
N ALA A 62 11.05 -18.77 7.93
CA ALA A 62 10.09 -19.61 8.64
C ALA A 62 8.92 -20.10 7.75
N LYS A 63 8.62 -21.40 7.80
CA LYS A 63 7.55 -22.01 6.99
C LYS A 63 6.17 -21.37 7.20
N SER A 64 5.82 -21.00 8.43
CA SER A 64 4.54 -20.35 8.75
C SER A 64 4.43 -18.94 8.18
N SER A 65 5.54 -18.25 7.95
CA SER A 65 5.59 -16.90 7.37
C SER A 65 5.26 -16.88 5.89
N LEU A 66 5.35 -18.03 5.21
CA LEU A 66 4.92 -18.19 3.82
C LEU A 66 3.39 -18.26 3.67
N THR A 67 2.70 -18.66 4.74
CA THR A 67 1.24 -18.90 4.73
C THR A 67 0.46 -17.85 5.49
N HIS A 68 1.11 -17.12 6.39
CA HIS A 68 0.48 -16.05 7.15
C HIS A 68 0.66 -14.70 6.43
N SER A 69 -0.35 -13.86 6.58
CA SER A 69 -0.38 -12.52 6.03
C SER A 69 -0.84 -11.52 7.10
N PHE A 70 -0.60 -10.25 6.82
CA PHE A 70 -1.32 -9.15 7.44
C PHE A 70 -2.05 -8.33 6.36
N THR A 71 -3.04 -7.55 6.75
CA THR A 71 -3.78 -6.69 5.82
C THR A 71 -3.17 -5.29 5.84
N PHE A 72 -2.97 -4.73 4.65
CA PHE A 72 -2.58 -3.35 4.40
C PHE A 72 -3.69 -2.66 3.62
N LEU A 73 -4.12 -1.48 4.09
CA LEU A 73 -5.20 -0.70 3.50
C LEU A 73 -4.72 0.75 3.30
N PRO A 74 -4.20 1.07 2.10
CA PRO A 74 -3.81 2.43 1.75
C PRO A 74 -5.04 3.24 1.29
N MET A 75 -4.89 4.57 1.32
CA MET A 75 -5.79 5.48 0.62
C MET A 75 -5.02 6.10 -0.54
N LEU A 76 -5.55 5.97 -1.75
CA LEU A 76 -5.03 6.62 -2.95
C LEU A 76 -5.98 7.74 -3.34
N PHE A 77 -5.47 8.96 -3.48
CA PHE A 77 -6.22 10.12 -3.94
C PHE A 77 -6.05 10.33 -5.44
N MET A 78 -7.08 10.90 -6.07
CA MET A 78 -7.12 11.15 -7.52
C MET A 78 -6.07 12.18 -7.98
N ASN A 79 -5.56 13.03 -7.08
CA ASN A 79 -4.44 13.94 -7.35
C ASN A 79 -3.06 13.24 -7.42
N GLY A 80 -2.99 11.93 -7.18
CA GLY A 80 -1.73 11.18 -7.14
C GLY A 80 -0.99 11.28 -5.81
N THR A 81 -1.70 11.45 -4.70
CA THR A 81 -1.11 11.35 -3.36
C THR A 81 -1.67 10.15 -2.61
N LEU A 82 -0.89 9.65 -1.65
CA LEU A 82 -1.36 8.66 -0.69
C LEU A 82 -1.80 9.35 0.60
N GLY A 83 -2.67 8.68 1.36
CA GLY A 83 -3.08 9.15 2.68
C GLY A 83 -1.89 9.37 3.64
N PRO A 84 -2.05 10.22 4.67
CA PRO A 84 -1.00 10.45 5.66
C PRO A 84 -0.63 9.18 6.42
N LYS A 85 -1.59 8.25 6.56
CA LYS A 85 -1.42 6.94 7.15
C LYS A 85 -2.05 5.86 6.27
N ALA A 86 -1.39 4.70 6.21
CA ALA A 86 -2.02 3.46 5.80
C ALA A 86 -2.48 2.66 7.03
N TYR A 87 -3.60 1.95 6.91
CA TYR A 87 -4.09 1.11 7.99
C TYR A 87 -3.53 -0.30 7.87
N VAL A 88 -3.13 -0.88 8.99
CA VAL A 88 -2.51 -2.22 9.06
C VAL A 88 -3.22 -3.07 10.09
N LYS A 89 -3.74 -4.23 9.67
CA LYS A 89 -4.36 -5.21 10.57
C LYS A 89 -3.50 -6.46 10.66
N LEU A 90 -2.97 -6.69 11.86
CA LEU A 90 -2.13 -7.83 12.20
C LEU A 90 -2.96 -8.96 12.82
N ALA A 91 -2.56 -10.21 12.53
CA ALA A 91 -3.02 -11.39 13.26
C ALA A 91 -2.08 -11.66 14.45
N GLU A 92 -2.61 -11.60 15.66
CA GLU A 92 -1.92 -11.89 16.93
C GLU A 92 -2.67 -13.00 17.68
N PRO A 93 -1.97 -13.94 18.34
CA PRO A 93 -2.62 -15.06 19.05
C PRO A 93 -3.66 -14.62 20.09
N THR A 94 -3.37 -13.54 20.82
CA THR A 94 -4.28 -12.97 21.83
C THR A 94 -5.25 -11.94 21.25
N GLY A 95 -5.10 -11.61 19.97
CA GLY A 95 -5.79 -10.52 19.29
C GLY A 95 -5.36 -9.12 19.73
N ARG A 96 -4.26 -8.98 20.47
CA ARG A 96 -3.75 -7.70 20.96
C ARG A 96 -2.24 -7.60 20.74
N ILE A 97 -1.74 -6.38 20.63
CA ILE A 97 -0.29 -6.14 20.59
C ILE A 97 0.26 -6.38 22.01
N PRO A 98 1.25 -7.28 22.17
CA PRO A 98 1.80 -7.59 23.48
C PRO A 98 2.61 -6.40 24.03
N PRO A 99 2.41 -6.00 25.30
CA PRO A 99 3.14 -4.90 25.91
C PRO A 99 4.67 -5.07 25.91
N SER A 100 5.15 -6.32 25.94
CA SER A 100 6.58 -6.66 25.89
C SER A 100 7.25 -6.38 24.55
N ARG A 101 6.47 -6.13 23.50
CA ARG A 101 6.97 -5.79 22.16
C ARG A 101 6.02 -4.77 21.52
N PRO A 102 6.02 -3.51 21.97
CA PRO A 102 5.14 -2.49 21.40
C PRO A 102 5.49 -2.19 19.94
N ILE A 103 4.62 -1.45 19.26
CA ILE A 103 4.91 -0.89 17.94
C ILE A 103 6.12 0.05 18.08
N PRO A 104 7.13 -0.02 17.20
CA PRO A 104 8.26 0.91 17.23
C PRO A 104 7.79 2.38 17.17
N ALA A 105 8.28 3.20 18.09
CA ALA A 105 7.84 4.59 18.26
C ALA A 105 8.09 5.47 17.01
N GLY A 106 9.06 5.10 16.17
CA GLY A 106 9.35 5.82 14.92
C GLY A 106 8.29 5.65 13.82
N ILE A 107 7.35 4.70 13.96
CA ILE A 107 6.32 4.46 12.95
C ILE A 107 5.18 5.46 13.14
N THR A 108 5.18 6.50 12.31
CA THR A 108 4.19 7.59 12.36
C THR A 108 3.19 7.56 11.20
N ASN A 109 3.52 6.84 10.13
CA ASN A 109 2.75 6.78 8.87
C ASN A 109 1.91 5.51 8.73
N LEU A 110 1.78 4.70 9.79
CA LEU A 110 0.91 3.53 9.82
C LEU A 110 -0.04 3.62 11.02
N GLU A 111 -1.31 3.27 10.79
CA GLU A 111 -2.28 3.04 11.84
C GLU A 111 -2.41 1.53 12.07
N VAL A 112 -1.76 1.03 13.11
CA VAL A 112 -1.63 -0.43 13.33
C VAL A 112 -2.67 -0.90 14.35
N ARG A 113 -3.37 -1.98 14.01
CA ARG A 113 -4.29 -2.73 14.89
C ARG A 113 -3.97 -4.21 14.87
N ALA A 114 -4.29 -4.88 15.96
CA ALA A 114 -4.21 -6.33 16.08
C ALA A 114 -5.60 -6.95 16.22
N GLY A 115 -5.74 -8.20 15.81
CA GLY A 115 -6.90 -9.04 16.03
C GLY A 115 -6.48 -10.51 16.00
N LYS A 116 -7.40 -11.43 16.31
CA LYS A 116 -7.11 -12.87 16.20
C LYS A 116 -6.90 -13.29 14.74
N SER A 117 -7.40 -12.49 13.80
CA SER A 117 -7.19 -12.60 12.37
C SER A 117 -6.70 -11.25 11.81
N HIS A 118 -6.03 -11.31 10.66
CA HIS A 118 -5.66 -10.13 9.90
C HIS A 118 -6.80 -9.63 9.00
N ILE A 119 -7.83 -10.45 8.78
CA ILE A 119 -9.02 -10.07 8.00
C ILE A 119 -9.79 -9.01 8.79
N MET A 120 -10.12 -7.90 8.13
CA MET A 120 -10.82 -6.78 8.76
C MET A 120 -12.30 -7.13 9.02
N THR A 121 -12.84 -6.62 10.12
CA THR A 121 -14.27 -6.63 10.42
C THR A 121 -14.94 -5.30 10.12
N LYS A 122 -16.26 -5.20 10.35
CA LYS A 122 -16.99 -3.93 10.28
C LYS A 122 -16.49 -2.93 11.33
N GLU A 123 -16.08 -3.39 12.51
CA GLU A 123 -15.49 -2.55 13.54
C GLU A 123 -14.12 -2.00 13.10
N ASP A 124 -13.28 -2.83 12.47
CA ASP A 124 -12.01 -2.38 11.90
C ASP A 124 -12.23 -1.35 10.78
N MET A 125 -13.28 -1.51 9.97
CA MET A 125 -13.68 -0.50 8.98
C MET A 125 -14.02 0.84 9.64
N CYS A 126 -14.82 0.82 10.72
CA CYS A 126 -15.16 2.03 11.48
C CYS A 126 -13.92 2.70 12.10
N ASP A 127 -12.97 1.91 12.61
CA ASP A 127 -11.72 2.43 13.15
C ASP A 127 -10.85 3.05 12.06
N TRP A 128 -10.72 2.39 10.90
CA TRP A 128 -10.03 2.93 9.73
C TRP A 128 -10.63 4.26 9.25
N LEU A 129 -11.96 4.35 9.17
CA LEU A 129 -12.63 5.60 8.79
C LEU A 129 -12.25 6.75 9.74
N LYS A 130 -12.31 6.51 11.05
CA LYS A 130 -12.03 7.53 12.07
C LYS A 130 -10.56 7.92 12.15
N SER A 131 -9.65 6.96 12.02
CA SER A 131 -8.21 7.14 12.23
C SER A 131 -7.45 7.57 10.97
N CYS A 132 -7.91 7.16 9.78
CA CYS A 132 -7.26 7.44 8.51
C CYS A 132 -8.10 8.36 7.63
N VAL A 133 -9.36 8.01 7.32
CA VAL A 133 -10.17 8.76 6.32
C VAL A 133 -10.56 10.15 6.82
N PHE A 134 -10.94 10.27 8.09
CA PHE A 134 -11.29 11.54 8.73
C PHE A 134 -10.12 12.19 9.48
N HIS A 135 -8.89 11.89 9.03
CA HIS A 135 -7.68 12.50 9.60
C HIS A 135 -7.73 14.03 9.46
N PRO A 136 -7.36 14.82 10.49
CA PRO A 136 -7.51 16.28 10.47
C PRO A 136 -6.79 17.02 9.33
N SER A 137 -5.75 16.41 8.75
CA SER A 137 -5.02 16.98 7.61
C SER A 137 -5.71 16.78 6.26
N LEU A 138 -6.81 16.04 6.21
CA LEU A 138 -7.54 15.74 4.98
C LEU A 138 -8.76 16.66 4.82
N PRO A 139 -9.25 16.88 3.59
CA PRO A 139 -10.41 17.72 3.38
C PRO A 139 -11.68 17.13 4.00
N LYS A 140 -12.60 18.01 4.39
CA LYS A 140 -13.91 17.61 4.94
C LYS A 140 -14.93 17.20 3.88
N LYS A 141 -14.75 17.66 2.64
CA LYS A 141 -15.52 17.21 1.47
C LYS A 141 -14.78 16.04 0.85
N LEU A 142 -15.37 14.84 0.87
CA LEU A 142 -14.74 13.60 0.41
C LEU A 142 -15.66 12.82 -0.53
N TYR A 143 -15.06 12.23 -1.56
CA TYR A 143 -15.68 11.23 -2.41
C TYR A 143 -14.97 9.90 -2.21
N LEU A 144 -15.69 8.92 -1.67
CA LEU A 144 -15.19 7.59 -1.36
C LEU A 144 -15.62 6.60 -2.44
N LEU A 145 -14.66 6.17 -3.26
CA LEU A 145 -14.84 5.07 -4.20
C LEU A 145 -14.36 3.77 -3.54
N LEU A 146 -15.29 2.90 -3.15
CA LEU A 146 -15.03 1.68 -2.39
C LEU A 146 -15.45 0.44 -3.19
N ASP A 147 -14.91 -0.73 -2.86
CA ASP A 147 -15.32 -1.98 -3.50
C ASP A 147 -16.72 -2.45 -3.01
N HIS A 148 -17.10 -3.68 -3.39
CA HIS A 148 -18.38 -4.29 -3.01
C HIS A 148 -18.32 -5.13 -1.72
N TRP A 149 -17.35 -4.89 -0.84
CA TRP A 149 -17.24 -5.58 0.44
C TRP A 149 -18.44 -5.24 1.37
N PRO A 150 -19.09 -6.21 2.05
CA PRO A 150 -20.35 -5.96 2.76
C PRO A 150 -20.34 -4.79 3.76
N PRO A 151 -19.29 -4.60 4.60
CA PRO A 151 -19.19 -3.41 5.44
C PRO A 151 -19.18 -2.08 4.67
N PHE A 152 -18.52 -2.00 3.51
CA PHE A 152 -18.50 -0.77 2.70
C PHE A 152 -19.84 -0.44 2.04
N LYS A 153 -20.80 -1.36 2.05
CA LYS A 153 -22.17 -1.11 1.56
C LYS A 153 -23.07 -0.50 2.63
N ASP A 154 -22.66 -0.53 3.89
CA ASP A 154 -23.38 0.08 5.00
C ASP A 154 -23.04 1.58 5.08
N HIS A 155 -23.60 2.35 4.13
CA HIS A 155 -23.34 3.79 4.04
C HIS A 155 -23.78 4.55 5.28
N ASP A 156 -24.80 4.08 5.98
CA ASP A 156 -25.28 4.70 7.22
C ASP A 156 -24.24 4.59 8.33
N THR A 157 -23.59 3.44 8.46
CA THR A 157 -22.48 3.27 9.40
C THR A 157 -21.29 4.14 9.01
N ILE A 158 -20.95 4.22 7.73
CA ILE A 158 -19.87 5.09 7.25
C ILE A 158 -20.18 6.55 7.61
N ARG A 159 -21.40 7.01 7.36
CA ARG A 159 -21.85 8.37 7.70
C ARG A 159 -21.82 8.64 9.20
N LYS A 160 -22.23 7.68 10.03
CA LYS A 160 -22.16 7.80 11.50
C LYS A 160 -20.73 7.87 12.03
N CYS A 161 -19.73 7.41 11.28
CA CYS A 161 -18.33 7.55 11.65
C CYS A 161 -17.76 8.94 11.34
N ALA A 162 -18.40 9.71 10.45
CA ALA A 162 -17.93 11.02 10.06
C ALA A 162 -18.13 12.05 11.19
N PRO A 163 -17.11 12.86 11.53
CA PRO A 163 -17.27 13.97 12.45
C PRO A 163 -18.25 15.03 11.91
N PRO A 164 -18.78 15.92 12.78
CA PRO A 164 -19.62 17.03 12.34
C PRO A 164 -18.95 17.91 11.27
N GLY A 165 -19.70 18.28 10.23
CA GLY A 165 -19.25 19.16 9.15
C GLY A 165 -18.47 18.46 8.03
N TYR A 166 -18.44 17.14 8.00
CA TYR A 166 -17.97 16.38 6.84
C TYR A 166 -19.09 16.21 5.80
N ASP A 167 -18.73 16.41 4.53
CA ASP A 167 -19.57 16.17 3.36
C ASP A 167 -19.01 14.95 2.61
N ILE A 168 -19.77 13.86 2.57
CA ILE A 168 -19.27 12.57 2.06
C ILE A 168 -20.18 11.99 0.98
N THR A 169 -19.61 11.79 -0.20
CA THR A 169 -20.20 10.99 -1.28
C THR A 169 -19.58 9.60 -1.26
N ILE A 170 -20.40 8.55 -1.31
CA ILE A 170 -19.94 7.16 -1.30
C ILE A 170 -20.45 6.48 -2.56
N ARG A 171 -19.56 5.78 -3.28
CA ARG A 171 -19.90 4.90 -4.39
C ARG A 171 -19.22 3.55 -4.20
N ASN A 172 -20.02 2.48 -4.30
CA ASN A 172 -19.47 1.12 -4.34
C ASN A 172 -19.33 0.69 -5.79
N ILE A 173 -18.14 0.20 -6.14
CA ILE A 173 -17.86 -0.44 -7.41
C ILE A 173 -18.80 -1.65 -7.58
N PRO A 174 -19.39 -1.85 -8.76
CA PRO A 174 -20.26 -2.99 -9.01
C PRO A 174 -19.56 -4.34 -8.75
N PRO A 175 -20.30 -5.36 -8.29
CA PRO A 175 -19.74 -6.70 -8.10
C PRO A 175 -19.04 -7.21 -9.37
N HIS A 176 -17.89 -7.86 -9.20
CA HIS A 176 -17.07 -8.43 -10.30
C HIS A 176 -16.39 -7.41 -11.22
N ALA A 177 -16.56 -6.10 -11.00
CA ALA A 177 -15.89 -5.07 -11.80
C ALA A 177 -14.55 -4.59 -11.19
N THR A 178 -14.17 -5.06 -10.00
CA THR A 178 -12.98 -4.57 -9.28
C THR A 178 -11.71 -4.64 -10.13
N GLY A 179 -11.43 -5.79 -10.76
CA GLY A 179 -10.25 -5.96 -11.61
C GLY A 179 -10.26 -5.13 -12.90
N LEU A 180 -11.40 -4.53 -13.27
CA LEU A 180 -11.55 -3.69 -14.46
C LEU A 180 -11.40 -2.21 -14.13
N ILE A 181 -12.02 -1.77 -13.04
CA ILE A 181 -12.22 -0.33 -12.78
C ILE A 181 -11.84 0.10 -11.36
N GLN A 182 -11.35 -0.75 -10.47
CA GLN A 182 -10.90 -0.29 -9.16
C GLN A 182 -9.42 0.17 -9.22
N PRO A 183 -9.09 1.44 -8.91
CA PRO A 183 -7.75 1.97 -9.12
C PRO A 183 -6.64 1.14 -8.45
N LEU A 184 -6.80 0.74 -7.19
CA LEU A 184 -5.72 -0.01 -6.52
C LEU A 184 -5.48 -1.39 -7.15
N ASP A 185 -6.52 -2.15 -7.49
CA ASP A 185 -6.38 -3.46 -8.16
C ASP A 185 -5.91 -3.37 -9.61
N VAL A 186 -6.41 -2.38 -10.36
CA VAL A 186 -6.09 -2.21 -11.78
C VAL A 186 -4.60 -1.90 -11.98
N TYR A 187 -3.96 -1.23 -11.03
CA TYR A 187 -2.53 -0.94 -11.13
C TYR A 187 -1.76 -0.95 -9.82
N PHE A 188 -2.08 -0.09 -8.84
CA PHE A 188 -1.19 0.21 -7.68
C PHE A 188 -0.73 -1.02 -6.89
N ASN A 189 -1.62 -1.99 -6.63
CA ASN A 189 -1.35 -3.13 -5.75
C ASN A 189 -0.17 -3.98 -6.26
N LEU A 190 0.02 -4.09 -7.58
CA LEU A 190 1.09 -4.89 -8.17
C LEU A 190 2.48 -4.23 -8.01
N PRO A 191 2.73 -2.98 -8.44
CA PRO A 191 3.99 -2.28 -8.17
C PRO A 191 4.33 -2.15 -6.69
N TRP A 192 3.33 -1.95 -5.81
CA TRP A 192 3.53 -1.96 -4.36
C TRP A 192 4.09 -3.31 -3.87
N LYS A 193 3.46 -4.43 -4.27
CA LYS A 193 3.93 -5.78 -3.95
C LYS A 193 5.30 -6.08 -4.58
N ASN A 194 5.59 -5.53 -5.75
CA ASN A 194 6.90 -5.67 -6.39
C ASN A 194 8.00 -4.93 -5.61
N LEU A 195 7.74 -3.72 -5.10
CA LEU A 195 8.67 -3.00 -4.23
C LEU A 195 8.96 -3.78 -2.96
N LEU A 196 7.90 -4.25 -2.26
CA LEU A 196 8.03 -5.09 -1.08
C LEU A 196 8.88 -6.33 -1.37
N LYS A 197 8.55 -7.06 -2.43
CA LYS A 197 9.27 -8.28 -2.83
C LYS A 197 10.74 -8.00 -3.15
N LYS A 198 11.04 -6.90 -3.85
CA LYS A 198 12.41 -6.53 -4.20
C LYS A 198 13.23 -6.21 -2.95
N PHE A 199 12.64 -5.49 -2.01
CA PHE A 199 13.25 -5.22 -0.70
C PHE A 199 13.44 -6.51 0.12
N THR A 200 12.41 -7.35 0.25
CA THR A 200 12.50 -8.63 0.95
C THR A 200 13.59 -9.52 0.37
N ASN A 201 13.70 -9.62 -0.96
CA ASN A 201 14.77 -10.36 -1.60
C ASN A 201 16.16 -9.79 -1.26
N TYR A 202 16.31 -8.45 -1.22
CA TYR A 202 17.57 -7.85 -0.81
C TYR A 202 17.93 -8.26 0.62
N VAL A 203 17.00 -8.13 1.57
CA VAL A 203 17.21 -8.49 2.97
C VAL A 203 17.58 -9.97 3.14
N ILE A 204 16.86 -10.89 2.49
CA ILE A 204 17.14 -12.33 2.60
C ILE A 204 18.54 -12.68 2.06
N ASN A 205 19.02 -11.98 1.02
CA ASN A 205 20.32 -12.26 0.42
C ASN A 205 21.51 -11.64 1.17
N PHE A 206 21.34 -10.43 1.72
CA PHE A 206 22.45 -9.65 2.29
C PHE A 206 22.39 -9.49 3.81
N HIS A 207 21.23 -9.73 4.42
CA HIS A 207 20.98 -9.60 5.87
C HIS A 207 20.14 -10.78 6.40
N PRO A 208 20.57 -12.05 6.19
CA PRO A 208 19.78 -13.22 6.55
C PRO A 208 19.45 -13.33 8.05
N GLU A 209 20.25 -12.69 8.91
CA GLU A 209 20.04 -12.54 10.35
C GLU A 209 18.83 -11.67 10.71
N PHE A 210 18.43 -10.77 9.81
CA PHE A 210 17.26 -9.94 10.02
C PHE A 210 15.98 -10.71 9.67
N LEU A 211 15.28 -11.18 10.69
CA LEU A 211 14.03 -11.93 10.54
C LEU A 211 12.90 -11.02 10.04
N ILE A 212 12.63 -11.02 8.73
CA ILE A 212 11.70 -10.07 8.14
C ILE A 212 10.27 -10.27 8.64
N ALA A 213 9.89 -11.53 8.88
CA ALA A 213 8.56 -11.93 9.33
C ALA A 213 8.30 -11.67 10.83
N GLN A 214 9.30 -11.12 11.56
CA GLN A 214 9.05 -10.60 12.90
C GLN A 214 8.20 -9.33 12.76
N ARG A 215 7.05 -9.26 13.45
CA ARG A 215 6.12 -8.12 13.40
C ARG A 215 6.79 -6.74 13.31
N ASN A 216 7.68 -6.40 14.25
CA ASN A 216 8.24 -5.04 14.29
C ASN A 216 9.11 -4.77 13.05
N ASN A 217 9.80 -5.79 12.54
CA ASN A 217 10.59 -5.70 11.32
C ASN A 217 9.69 -5.53 10.09
N GLU A 218 8.58 -6.28 10.02
CA GLU A 218 7.54 -6.10 8.98
C GLU A 218 7.00 -4.67 8.99
N LEU A 219 6.66 -4.15 10.17
CA LEU A 219 6.14 -2.81 10.33
C LEU A 219 7.16 -1.73 9.95
N CYS A 220 8.43 -1.86 10.36
CA CYS A 220 9.51 -0.95 9.96
C CYS A 220 9.70 -0.95 8.44
N MET A 221 9.74 -2.12 7.81
CA MET A 221 9.83 -2.25 6.36
C MET A 221 8.64 -1.60 5.66
N VAL A 222 7.41 -1.95 6.03
CA VAL A 222 6.20 -1.38 5.40
C VAL A 222 6.14 0.12 5.60
N SER A 223 6.49 0.61 6.79
CA SER A 223 6.55 2.05 7.10
C SER A 223 7.56 2.76 6.20
N ALA A 224 8.79 2.26 6.10
CA ALA A 224 9.84 2.86 5.28
C ALA A 224 9.48 2.85 3.78
N LEU A 225 8.93 1.74 3.26
CA LEU A 225 8.56 1.62 1.85
C LEU A 225 7.30 2.42 1.51
N TYR A 226 6.30 2.45 2.41
CA TYR A 226 5.12 3.30 2.26
C TYR A 226 5.51 4.78 2.22
N HIS A 227 6.48 5.16 3.04
CA HIS A 227 7.07 6.50 3.01
C HIS A 227 7.73 6.81 1.66
N GLN A 228 8.38 5.85 1.00
CA GLN A 228 8.95 6.07 -0.33
C GLN A 228 7.87 6.25 -1.40
N ILE A 229 6.92 5.32 -1.52
CA ILE A 229 5.89 5.37 -2.58
C ILE A 229 4.94 6.58 -2.44
N SER A 230 4.84 7.17 -1.24
CA SER A 230 4.06 8.40 -0.99
C SER A 230 4.82 9.69 -1.32
N ALA A 231 6.04 9.61 -1.86
CA ALA A 231 6.81 10.78 -2.29
C ALA A 231 6.19 11.46 -3.51
N ARG A 232 6.41 12.78 -3.64
CA ARG A 232 5.97 13.57 -4.79
C ARG A 232 6.55 13.07 -6.12
N GLU A 233 7.74 12.48 -6.08
CA GLU A 233 8.39 11.79 -7.21
C GLU A 233 7.44 10.81 -7.92
N PHE A 234 6.53 10.18 -7.17
CA PHE A 234 5.61 9.18 -7.71
C PHE A 234 4.21 9.72 -8.02
N GLN A 235 4.02 11.04 -8.07
CA GLN A 235 2.68 11.61 -8.28
C GLN A 235 2.05 11.14 -9.59
N SER A 236 2.78 11.16 -10.71
CA SER A 236 2.28 10.67 -12.00
C SER A 236 1.98 9.17 -11.96
N PHE A 237 2.86 8.38 -11.33
CA PHE A 237 2.64 6.95 -11.08
C PHE A 237 1.36 6.70 -10.27
N LEU A 238 1.07 7.52 -9.25
CA LEU A 238 -0.11 7.39 -8.39
C LEU A 238 -1.40 7.89 -9.05
N GLN A 239 -1.33 8.82 -10.02
CA GLN A 239 -2.48 9.19 -10.85
C GLN A 239 -2.81 8.12 -11.89
N TYR A 240 -1.81 7.39 -12.39
CA TYR A 240 -2.00 6.41 -13.44
C TYR A 240 -3.06 5.33 -13.15
N PRO A 241 -3.19 4.76 -11.93
CA PRO A 241 -4.32 3.92 -11.55
C PRO A 241 -5.69 4.47 -11.95
N TRP A 242 -5.95 5.75 -11.70
CA TRP A 242 -7.22 6.41 -12.03
C TRP A 242 -7.43 6.56 -13.54
N LYS A 243 -6.35 6.86 -14.27
CA LYS A 243 -6.34 6.94 -15.74
C LYS A 243 -6.53 5.58 -16.39
N LYS A 244 -5.98 4.52 -15.78
CA LYS A 244 -6.14 3.14 -16.25
C LYS A 244 -7.51 2.57 -15.94
N SER A 245 -8.14 2.99 -14.86
CA SER A 245 -9.53 2.64 -14.53
C SER A 245 -10.58 3.49 -15.26
N GLY A 246 -10.18 4.51 -16.03
CA GLY A 246 -11.07 5.34 -16.85
C GLY A 246 -11.72 6.54 -16.13
N TYR A 247 -11.41 6.78 -14.85
CA TYR A 247 -11.93 7.94 -14.10
C TYR A 247 -11.22 9.25 -14.45
N MET A 248 -10.00 9.16 -14.98
CA MET A 248 -9.24 10.30 -15.49
C MET A 248 -8.94 10.08 -16.98
N ASP A 249 -8.93 11.17 -17.73
CA ASP A 249 -8.48 11.13 -19.11
C ASP A 249 -6.97 10.88 -19.19
N ARG A 250 -6.57 10.13 -20.22
CA ARG A 250 -5.17 9.93 -20.59
C ARG A 250 -4.78 11.01 -21.59
N ASP A 251 -3.68 11.70 -21.33
CA ASP A 251 -3.08 12.58 -22.33
C ASP A 251 -2.12 11.76 -23.19
N ALA A 252 -2.18 11.93 -24.52
CA ALA A 252 -1.24 11.31 -25.44
C ALA A 252 0.22 11.75 -25.18
N ASN A 253 0.41 12.89 -24.52
CA ASN A 253 1.72 13.46 -24.19
C ASN A 253 2.10 13.31 -22.69
N GLU A 254 1.35 12.52 -21.91
CA GLU A 254 1.97 11.47 -21.08
C GLU A 254 3.48 11.48 -20.80
N PRO A 255 4.09 12.24 -19.87
CA PRO A 255 5.46 11.92 -19.48
C PRO A 255 5.49 10.52 -18.88
N GLU A 256 6.43 9.69 -19.35
CA GLU A 256 6.68 8.39 -18.74
C GLU A 256 7.07 8.56 -17.26
N PHE A 257 6.61 7.64 -16.43
CA PHE A 257 6.99 7.57 -15.02
C PHE A 257 7.72 6.26 -14.74
N THR A 258 8.65 6.29 -13.81
CA THR A 258 9.28 5.08 -13.27
C THR A 258 8.45 4.52 -12.12
N THR A 259 8.40 3.19 -11.99
CA THR A 259 7.79 2.58 -10.81
C THR A 259 8.67 2.75 -9.57
N PRO A 260 8.10 2.70 -8.36
CA PRO A 260 8.89 2.83 -7.12
C PRO A 260 10.03 1.81 -7.00
N ALA A 261 9.84 0.58 -7.47
CA ALA A 261 10.88 -0.45 -7.41
C ALA A 261 12.04 -0.19 -8.39
N GLU A 262 11.77 0.45 -9.52
CA GLU A 262 12.78 0.88 -10.50
C GLU A 262 13.53 2.11 -9.99
N TYR A 263 12.82 3.12 -9.48
CA TYR A 263 13.47 4.32 -8.96
C TYR A 263 14.32 4.03 -7.72
N CYS A 264 13.72 3.41 -6.70
CA CYS A 264 14.34 3.25 -5.38
C CYS A 264 15.45 2.20 -5.37
N MET A 265 15.38 1.19 -6.25
CA MET A 265 16.26 0.01 -6.18
C MET A 265 16.74 -0.46 -7.57
N GLY A 266 16.57 0.34 -8.63
CA GLY A 266 16.87 -0.08 -10.01
C GLY A 266 18.29 0.19 -10.49
N LYS A 267 19.09 1.03 -9.81
CA LYS A 267 20.49 1.21 -10.22
C LYS A 267 21.28 -0.08 -9.99
N ALA A 268 22.12 -0.41 -10.97
CA ALA A 268 23.02 -1.57 -10.90
C ALA A 268 24.12 -1.42 -9.84
N THR A 269 24.49 -0.18 -9.52
CA THR A 269 25.52 0.13 -8.53
C THR A 269 24.95 1.13 -7.51
N PRO A 270 24.78 0.73 -6.24
CA PRO A 270 24.39 1.65 -5.17
C PRO A 270 25.53 2.63 -4.86
N GLU A 271 25.18 3.81 -4.33
CA GLU A 271 26.14 4.76 -3.77
C GLU A 271 26.23 4.58 -2.24
N ASP A 272 27.22 5.22 -1.61
CA ASP A 272 27.41 5.18 -0.17
C ASP A 272 26.19 5.74 0.59
N CYS A 273 25.98 5.23 1.80
CA CYS A 273 24.96 5.78 2.67
C CYS A 273 25.28 7.23 3.04
N TYR A 274 24.29 8.12 2.88
CA TYR A 274 24.47 9.56 3.15
C TYR A 274 24.68 9.93 4.62
N ILE A 275 24.49 8.99 5.55
CA ILE A 275 24.68 9.26 6.99
C ILE A 275 26.18 9.43 7.27
N SER A 276 26.53 10.57 7.85
CA SER A 276 27.93 10.90 8.18
C SER A 276 28.55 9.83 9.08
N GLY A 277 29.74 9.35 8.70
CA GLY A 277 30.46 8.28 9.40
C GLY A 277 29.99 6.86 9.07
N CYS A 278 29.00 6.68 8.20
CA CYS A 278 28.59 5.37 7.71
C CYS A 278 29.51 4.92 6.56
N GLY A 279 30.07 3.71 6.66
CA GLY A 279 30.84 3.08 5.59
C GLY A 279 30.05 2.08 4.74
N GLU A 280 28.74 1.96 4.96
CA GLU A 280 27.88 0.98 4.28
C GLU A 280 27.33 1.53 2.97
N LEU A 281 27.16 0.64 1.99
CA LEU A 281 26.47 0.98 0.73
C LEU A 281 24.96 1.13 0.95
N GLY A 282 24.36 2.06 0.21
CA GLY A 282 22.92 2.25 0.20
C GLY A 282 22.18 1.04 -0.38
N CYS A 283 21.13 0.58 0.30
CA CYS A 283 20.24 -0.46 -0.25
C CYS A 283 19.07 0.14 -1.05
N LEU A 284 18.78 1.42 -0.80
CA LEU A 284 17.63 2.13 -1.37
C LEU A 284 17.96 3.61 -1.61
N LYS A 285 17.62 4.12 -2.79
CA LYS A 285 17.59 5.56 -3.07
C LYS A 285 16.26 6.15 -2.60
N CYS A 286 16.30 7.08 -1.66
CA CYS A 286 15.10 7.70 -1.13
C CYS A 286 14.41 8.57 -2.18
N ALA A 287 13.09 8.42 -2.36
CA ALA A 287 12.32 9.22 -3.31
C ALA A 287 11.97 10.63 -2.82
N ARG A 288 12.37 10.98 -1.60
CA ARG A 288 12.13 12.30 -0.98
C ARG A 288 13.40 13.11 -0.91
N CYS A 289 14.37 12.68 -0.10
CA CYS A 289 15.65 13.38 0.04
C CYS A 289 16.66 13.04 -1.07
N GLN A 290 16.33 12.09 -1.97
CA GLN A 290 17.16 11.66 -3.10
C GLN A 290 18.50 11.00 -2.73
N ASN A 291 18.80 10.90 -1.44
CA ASN A 291 19.98 10.25 -0.91
C ASN A 291 19.88 8.72 -0.90
N TRP A 292 21.03 8.06 -0.95
CA TRP A 292 21.17 6.63 -0.74
C TRP A 292 21.25 6.29 0.75
N VAL A 293 20.47 5.30 1.18
CA VAL A 293 20.36 4.89 2.59
C VAL A 293 20.67 3.41 2.71
N CYS A 294 21.61 3.03 3.58
CA CYS A 294 21.93 1.62 3.84
C CYS A 294 20.80 0.93 4.62
N PHE A 295 20.82 -0.39 4.66
CA PHE A 295 19.81 -1.19 5.33
C PHE A 295 19.63 -0.83 6.81
N ASP A 296 20.73 -0.68 7.54
CA ASP A 296 20.70 -0.40 8.96
C ASP A 296 19.99 0.94 9.26
N HIS A 297 20.42 1.99 8.57
CA HIS A 297 19.82 3.33 8.70
C HIS A 297 18.43 3.47 8.08
N LEU A 298 17.98 2.49 7.28
CA LEU A 298 16.64 2.48 6.70
C LEU A 298 15.62 1.89 7.67
N VAL A 299 15.92 0.75 8.31
CA VAL A 299 14.93 -0.04 9.06
C VAL A 299 15.41 -0.66 10.39
N VAL A 300 16.71 -0.60 10.73
CA VAL A 300 17.27 -1.28 11.91
C VAL A 300 17.57 -0.30 13.05
N SER A 301 18.58 0.55 12.90
CA SER A 301 18.99 1.51 13.95
C SER A 301 18.01 2.67 14.07
N GLN A 302 17.45 3.09 12.94
CA GLN A 302 16.40 4.10 12.84
C GLN A 302 15.48 3.77 11.66
N ILE A 303 14.22 4.23 11.73
CA ILE A 303 13.32 4.16 10.58
C ILE A 303 13.49 5.43 9.77
N HIS A 304 13.98 5.30 8.54
CA HIS A 304 14.20 6.44 7.66
C HIS A 304 12.88 7.02 7.15
N LEU A 305 12.39 8.03 7.87
CA LEU A 305 11.22 8.85 7.51
C LEU A 305 11.66 10.32 7.36
N CYS A 306 12.46 10.61 6.34
CA CYS A 306 12.92 11.98 6.11
C CYS A 306 11.73 12.93 5.83
N PRO A 307 11.82 14.20 6.26
CA PRO A 307 10.75 15.16 6.00
C PRO A 307 10.56 15.36 4.48
N LEU A 308 9.37 15.81 4.11
CA LEU A 308 9.11 16.31 2.76
C LEU A 308 10.11 17.44 2.44
N PRO A 309 10.79 17.43 1.28
CA PRO A 309 11.44 18.62 0.74
C PRO A 309 10.45 19.76 0.55
#